data_AF-A0A3A1WVI4-F1
#
_entry.id   AF-A0A3A1WVI4-F1
#
_cell.length_a   1.000
_cell.length_b   1.000
_cell.length_c   1.000
_cell.angle_alpha   90.00
_cell.angle_beta   90.00
_cell.angle_gamma   90.00
#
_symmetry.space_group_name_H-M   'P 1'
#
loop_
_entity.id
_entity.type
_entity.pdbx_description
1 polymer ?
#
loop_
_entity_poly.entity_id
_entity_poly.type
_entity_poly.pdbx_seq_one_letter_code
_entity_poly.pdbx_strand_id
1 'polypeptide(L)'
;MKTSRIFATAAAVALLATSMSACGSSKTAENNTKGNQVNVVATTTQICDYVTQIASTADANSGLSLNKTDSQGKKSVIGAPANKAKSTINLTCLLAPNASAHEHEMTPAQSKALSKADLMLVSGVDLEHFLDQAVEATGFKGTMGVTSGILTADEIKDPKAQAAKEKNLPYKVDRGIAKVHAEKWPFPPEEGEKEPEFQYDPHIWTSTKNTMIQVKNIGAF
;
A
#
# COMPACT_ATOMS: atom_id res chain seq x y z
N MET A 1 -25.30 -76.89 40.88
CA MET A 1 -25.45 -76.95 39.41
C MET A 1 -24.16 -76.37 38.80
N LYS A 2 -23.20 -77.23 38.40
CA LYS A 2 -22.83 -77.51 36.99
C LYS A 2 -22.73 -76.23 36.13
N THR A 3 -21.51 -75.65 36.03
CA THR A 3 -20.55 -75.69 34.89
C THR A 3 -20.76 -74.58 33.86
N SER A 4 -19.88 -73.56 33.82
CA SER A 4 -18.71 -73.40 32.92
C SER A 4 -19.08 -72.48 31.73
N ARG A 5 -18.37 -71.41 31.35
CA ARG A 5 -17.02 -71.30 30.74
C ARG A 5 -16.60 -69.80 30.79
N ILE A 6 -15.45 -69.42 31.36
CA ILE A 6 -14.13 -69.14 30.71
C ILE A 6 -14.24 -68.43 29.35
N PHE A 7 -13.68 -67.22 29.24
CA PHE A 7 -12.59 -66.87 28.31
C PHE A 7 -11.92 -65.55 28.74
N ALA A 8 -10.61 -65.64 28.99
CA ALA A 8 -9.68 -64.52 29.04
C ALA A 8 -9.15 -64.25 27.62
N THR A 9 -8.81 -63.00 27.30
CA THR A 9 -7.65 -62.67 26.45
C THR A 9 -7.33 -61.18 26.55
N ALA A 10 -6.04 -60.91 26.75
CA ALA A 10 -5.41 -59.61 26.84
C ALA A 10 -4.90 -59.13 25.47
N ALA A 11 -4.79 -57.81 25.27
CA ALA A 11 -3.89 -57.08 24.36
C ALA A 11 -4.45 -55.64 24.19
N ALA A 12 -3.72 -54.56 23.98
CA ALA A 12 -2.30 -54.24 24.02
C ALA A 12 -2.20 -52.70 24.05
N VAL A 13 -1.06 -52.20 24.53
CA VAL A 13 -0.65 -50.79 24.58
C VAL A 13 -0.41 -50.25 23.16
N ALA A 14 -0.79 -48.99 22.90
CA ALA A 14 -0.23 -48.22 21.80
C ALA A 14 -0.07 -46.74 22.20
N LEU A 15 1.19 -46.36 22.49
CA LEU A 15 1.66 -44.99 22.53
C LEU A 15 1.71 -44.45 21.09
N LEU A 16 1.02 -43.33 20.82
CA LEU A 16 1.18 -42.59 19.58
C LEU A 16 2.07 -41.37 19.83
N ALA A 17 3.34 -41.52 19.41
CA ALA A 17 4.26 -40.43 19.19
C ALA A 17 3.86 -39.70 17.89
N THR A 18 3.55 -38.41 17.95
CA THR A 18 3.45 -37.56 16.76
C THR A 18 4.78 -36.89 16.51
N SER A 19 5.34 -37.24 15.36
CA SER A 19 6.64 -36.84 14.84
C SER A 19 6.68 -35.36 14.45
N MET A 20 7.79 -34.70 14.83
CA MET A 20 8.20 -33.45 14.21
C MET A 20 8.55 -33.71 12.74
N SER A 21 7.82 -33.08 11.82
CA SER A 21 8.24 -32.91 10.42
C SER A 21 8.66 -31.47 10.23
N ALA A 22 9.94 -31.22 10.48
CA ALA A 22 10.68 -30.13 9.89
C ALA A 22 11.17 -30.61 8.51
N CYS A 23 10.72 -29.96 7.43
CA CYS A 23 11.49 -29.77 6.21
C CYS A 23 10.78 -28.73 5.33
N GLY A 24 11.55 -27.72 4.95
CA GLY A 24 11.07 -26.54 4.27
C GLY A 24 10.74 -26.78 2.80
N SER A 25 9.85 -25.93 2.32
CA SER A 25 9.91 -25.38 0.97
C SER A 25 9.31 -24.00 1.10
N SER A 26 10.19 -23.03 1.31
CA SER A 26 9.94 -21.62 1.09
C SER A 26 9.46 -21.46 -0.34
N LYS A 27 8.14 -21.54 -0.54
CA LYS A 27 7.51 -20.99 -1.73
C LYS A 27 7.64 -19.49 -1.60
N THR A 28 8.67 -18.97 -2.25
CA THR A 28 8.75 -17.60 -2.72
C THR A 28 7.35 -17.15 -3.10
N ALA A 29 6.86 -16.09 -2.48
CA ALA A 29 5.64 -15.44 -2.92
C ALA A 29 5.91 -14.91 -4.33
N GLU A 30 5.54 -15.69 -5.34
CA GLU A 30 5.41 -15.21 -6.69
C GLU A 30 4.34 -14.12 -6.66
N ASN A 31 4.77 -12.88 -6.87
CA ASN A 31 3.88 -11.76 -7.17
C ASN A 31 3.07 -12.14 -8.40
N ASN A 32 1.88 -12.64 -8.17
CA ASN A 32 0.92 -12.99 -9.20
C ASN A 32 0.21 -11.70 -9.62
N THR A 33 0.96 -10.78 -10.26
CA THR A 33 0.33 -9.81 -11.16
C THR A 33 -0.35 -10.66 -12.23
N LYS A 34 -1.66 -10.87 -12.08
CA LYS A 34 -2.49 -11.41 -13.17
C LYS A 34 -2.17 -10.55 -14.37
N GLY A 35 -1.49 -11.11 -15.37
CA GLY A 35 -0.47 -10.44 -16.21
C GLY A 35 -0.78 -9.08 -16.86
N ASN A 36 -2.01 -8.58 -16.76
CA ASN A 36 -2.46 -7.32 -17.32
C ASN A 36 -3.23 -6.43 -16.31
N GLN A 37 -3.24 -6.73 -15.00
CA GLN A 37 -3.93 -5.93 -13.99
C GLN A 37 -3.00 -5.47 -12.88
N VAL A 38 -3.17 -4.22 -12.44
CA VAL A 38 -2.48 -3.63 -11.28
C VAL A 38 -3.50 -3.03 -10.33
N ASN A 39 -3.42 -3.38 -9.05
CA ASN A 39 -4.26 -2.82 -7.99
C ASN A 39 -3.50 -1.66 -7.33
N VAL A 40 -4.03 -0.45 -7.49
CA VAL A 40 -3.42 0.79 -7.02
C VAL A 40 -4.28 1.38 -5.92
N VAL A 41 -3.69 1.74 -4.80
CA VAL A 41 -4.31 2.55 -3.75
C VAL A 41 -3.67 3.93 -3.74
N ALA A 42 -4.48 4.98 -3.86
CA ALA A 42 -4.02 6.35 -3.72
C ALA A 42 -4.47 6.89 -2.35
N THR A 43 -3.54 7.35 -1.54
CA THR A 43 -3.83 7.90 -0.20
C THR A 43 -4.60 9.20 -0.32
N THR A 44 -4.09 10.16 -1.10
CA THR A 44 -4.66 11.50 -1.19
C THR A 44 -5.62 11.68 -2.38
N THR A 45 -6.48 12.70 -2.28
CA THR A 45 -7.36 13.08 -3.39
C THR A 45 -6.57 13.59 -4.60
N GLN A 46 -5.43 14.26 -4.38
CA GLN A 46 -4.53 14.72 -5.44
C GLN A 46 -3.94 13.55 -6.22
N ILE A 47 -3.35 12.56 -5.52
CA ILE A 47 -2.75 11.38 -6.17
C ILE A 47 -3.82 10.57 -6.91
N CYS A 48 -5.01 10.41 -6.30
CA CYS A 48 -6.15 9.77 -6.96
C CYS A 48 -6.51 10.47 -8.28
N ASP A 49 -6.51 11.80 -8.32
CA ASP A 49 -6.75 12.56 -9.55
C ASP A 49 -5.60 12.40 -10.55
N TYR A 50 -4.33 12.51 -10.12
CA TYR A 50 -3.17 12.35 -11.00
C TYR A 50 -3.19 11.00 -11.72
N VAL A 51 -3.42 9.90 -10.99
CA VAL A 51 -3.57 8.56 -11.59
C VAL A 51 -4.76 8.51 -12.53
N THR A 52 -5.89 9.13 -12.15
CA THR A 52 -7.09 9.20 -13.00
C THR A 52 -6.76 9.88 -14.33
N GLN A 53 -6.03 10.99 -14.31
CA GLN A 53 -5.67 11.75 -15.52
C GLN A 53 -4.61 11.05 -16.37
N ILE A 54 -3.58 10.47 -15.74
CA ILE A 54 -2.58 9.67 -16.47
C ILE A 54 -3.26 8.52 -17.22
N ALA A 55 -4.17 7.80 -16.56
CA ALA A 55 -4.86 6.68 -17.21
C ALA A 55 -5.95 7.12 -18.20
N SER A 56 -6.59 8.28 -18.02
CA SER A 56 -7.64 8.79 -18.91
C SER A 56 -7.09 9.31 -20.25
N THR A 57 -5.83 9.75 -20.27
CA THR A 57 -5.16 10.22 -21.49
C THR A 57 -4.73 9.09 -22.43
N ALA A 58 -4.80 7.83 -22.00
CA ALA A 58 -4.54 6.69 -22.86
C ALA A 58 -5.66 6.53 -23.90
N ASP A 59 -5.28 6.49 -25.18
CA ASP A 59 -6.23 6.40 -26.30
C ASP A 59 -7.07 5.11 -26.23
N ALA A 60 -8.31 5.11 -26.77
CA ALA A 60 -9.19 3.93 -26.72
C ALA A 60 -8.59 2.68 -27.42
N ASN A 61 -7.66 2.85 -28.36
CA ASN A 61 -6.90 1.79 -29.03
C ASN A 61 -5.75 1.23 -28.16
N SER A 62 -5.33 1.94 -27.11
CA SER A 62 -4.35 1.46 -26.13
C SER A 62 -4.84 0.20 -25.41
N GLY A 63 -6.16 0.03 -25.29
CA GLY A 63 -6.77 -1.06 -24.52
C GLY A 63 -6.60 -0.89 -23.01
N LEU A 64 -6.21 0.28 -22.51
CA LEU A 64 -6.15 0.56 -21.07
C LEU A 64 -7.55 0.84 -20.51
N SER A 65 -7.88 0.21 -19.38
CA SER A 65 -9.10 0.47 -18.61
C SER A 65 -8.72 0.86 -17.18
N LEU A 66 -9.28 1.97 -16.70
CA LEU A 66 -9.20 2.38 -15.29
C LEU A 66 -10.52 2.06 -14.60
N ASN A 67 -10.49 1.12 -13.66
CA ASN A 67 -11.58 0.82 -12.75
C ASN A 67 -11.36 1.59 -11.45
N LYS A 68 -12.05 2.71 -11.27
CA LYS A 68 -11.90 3.57 -10.09
C LYS A 68 -12.99 3.28 -9.07
N THR A 69 -12.59 3.09 -7.82
CA THR A 69 -13.45 3.08 -6.64
C THR A 69 -13.10 4.31 -5.80
N ASP A 70 -14.05 5.22 -5.62
CA ASP A 70 -13.83 6.41 -4.77
C ASP A 70 -13.93 6.08 -3.27
N SER A 71 -13.71 7.08 -2.42
CA SER A 71 -13.71 6.94 -0.97
C SER A 71 -15.05 6.49 -0.38
N GLN A 72 -16.14 6.67 -1.11
CA GLN A 72 -17.49 6.23 -0.71
C GLN A 72 -17.83 4.84 -1.29
N GLY A 73 -16.89 4.22 -2.00
CA GLY A 73 -17.08 2.92 -2.64
C GLY A 73 -17.81 2.98 -3.98
N LYS A 74 -18.11 4.17 -4.51
CA LYS A 74 -18.73 4.31 -5.82
C LYS A 74 -17.72 3.99 -6.90
N LYS A 75 -18.16 3.17 -7.86
CA LYS A 75 -17.33 2.67 -8.96
C LYS A 75 -17.57 3.44 -10.26
N SER A 76 -16.50 3.64 -11.01
CA SER A 76 -16.53 4.20 -12.36
C SER A 76 -15.46 3.54 -13.23
N VAL A 77 -15.68 3.55 -14.55
CA VAL A 77 -14.76 3.00 -15.54
C VAL A 77 -14.40 4.09 -16.53
N ILE A 78 -13.11 4.25 -16.82
CA ILE A 78 -12.57 5.20 -17.79
C ILE A 78 -11.68 4.42 -18.76
N GLY A 79 -11.71 4.77 -20.05
CA GLY A 79 -10.93 4.10 -21.09
C GLY A 79 -11.68 2.94 -21.76
N ALA A 80 -10.95 1.88 -22.12
CA ALA A 80 -11.50 0.74 -22.86
C ALA A 80 -12.60 0.01 -22.06
N PRO A 81 -13.72 -0.39 -22.68
CA PRO A 81 -14.72 -1.22 -22.01
C PRO A 81 -14.14 -2.59 -21.65
N ALA A 82 -14.71 -3.26 -20.64
CA ALA A 82 -14.17 -4.50 -20.06
C ALA A 82 -13.89 -5.61 -21.09
N ASN A 83 -14.67 -5.70 -22.17
CA ASN A 83 -14.49 -6.69 -23.24
C ASN A 83 -13.38 -6.34 -24.25
N LYS A 84 -12.82 -5.13 -24.20
CA LYS A 84 -11.74 -4.63 -25.05
C LYS A 84 -10.49 -4.22 -24.25
N ALA A 85 -10.56 -4.25 -22.92
CA ALA A 85 -9.44 -3.92 -22.06
C ALA A 85 -8.33 -4.98 -22.20
N LYS A 86 -7.17 -4.54 -22.69
CA LYS A 86 -5.93 -5.31 -22.69
C LYS A 86 -5.24 -5.20 -21.34
N SER A 87 -5.27 -4.04 -20.70
CA SER A 87 -4.69 -3.79 -19.37
C SER A 87 -5.67 -3.05 -18.47
N THR A 88 -5.64 -3.33 -17.18
CA THR A 88 -6.54 -2.72 -16.19
C THR A 88 -5.79 -2.15 -15.00
N ILE A 89 -6.05 -0.90 -14.67
CA ILE A 89 -5.69 -0.29 -13.39
C ILE A 89 -6.94 -0.33 -12.50
N ASN A 90 -6.87 -1.03 -11.37
CA ASN A 90 -7.91 -0.98 -10.34
C ASN A 90 -7.49 0.05 -9.29
N LEU A 91 -7.99 1.28 -9.40
CA LEU A 91 -7.66 2.37 -8.50
C LEU A 91 -8.67 2.44 -7.35
N THR A 92 -8.18 2.43 -6.12
CA THR A 92 -8.97 2.76 -4.92
C THR A 92 -8.45 4.06 -4.33
N CYS A 93 -9.34 5.05 -4.15
CA CYS A 93 -9.00 6.32 -3.53
C CYS A 93 -9.44 6.34 -2.06
N LEU A 94 -8.51 6.60 -1.14
CA LEU A 94 -8.80 6.51 0.29
C LEU A 94 -9.56 7.73 0.80
N LEU A 95 -8.99 8.93 0.62
CA LEU A 95 -9.55 10.13 1.20
C LEU A 95 -10.77 10.64 0.44
N ALA A 96 -11.78 11.04 1.20
CA ALA A 96 -12.89 11.81 0.70
C ALA A 96 -12.48 13.27 0.46
N PRO A 97 -13.17 13.98 -0.46
CA PRO A 97 -13.02 15.43 -0.55
C PRO A 97 -13.21 16.08 0.82
N ASN A 98 -12.34 17.04 1.15
CA ASN A 98 -12.30 17.77 2.42
C ASN A 98 -11.92 16.95 3.67
N ALA A 99 -11.56 15.66 3.54
CA ALA A 99 -10.94 14.92 4.63
C ALA A 99 -9.49 15.39 4.86
N SER A 100 -9.01 15.29 6.10
CA SER A 100 -7.60 15.52 6.41
C SER A 100 -6.71 14.52 5.67
N ALA A 101 -5.56 14.97 5.18
CA ALA A 101 -4.54 14.09 4.61
C ALA A 101 -3.57 13.55 5.67
N HIS A 102 -3.53 14.18 6.83
CA HIS A 102 -2.67 13.81 7.96
C HIS A 102 -3.20 12.58 8.68
N GLU A 103 -4.52 12.52 8.83
CA GLU A 103 -5.22 11.50 9.62
C GLU A 103 -6.30 10.84 8.79
N HIS A 104 -6.35 9.50 8.81
CA HIS A 104 -7.39 8.74 8.15
C HIS A 104 -7.67 7.40 8.83
N GLU A 105 -8.94 7.15 9.13
CA GLU A 105 -9.41 5.84 9.56
C GLU A 105 -10.01 5.09 8.37
N MET A 106 -9.36 4.00 7.96
CA MET A 106 -9.80 3.24 6.80
C MET A 106 -11.09 2.46 7.07
N THR A 107 -12.00 2.47 6.09
CA THR A 107 -13.15 1.56 6.10
C THR A 107 -12.71 0.10 5.88
N PRO A 108 -13.51 -0.91 6.28
CA PRO A 108 -13.19 -2.32 6.01
C PRO A 108 -12.95 -2.62 4.52
N ALA A 109 -13.65 -1.91 3.62
CA ALA A 109 -13.47 -2.04 2.18
C ALA A 109 -12.10 -1.48 1.73
N GLN A 110 -11.69 -0.34 2.28
CA GLN A 110 -10.38 0.27 2.02
C GLN A 110 -9.25 -0.61 2.56
N SER A 111 -9.36 -1.11 3.80
CA SER A 111 -8.36 -2.01 4.39
C SER A 111 -8.18 -3.30 3.57
N LYS A 112 -9.29 -3.83 3.03
CA LYS A 112 -9.26 -4.98 2.11
C LYS A 112 -8.65 -4.64 0.74
N ALA A 113 -8.81 -3.42 0.26
CA ALA A 113 -8.18 -2.97 -0.97
C ALA A 113 -6.67 -2.83 -0.78
N LEU A 114 -6.23 -2.20 0.32
CA LEU A 114 -4.82 -2.03 0.64
C LEU A 114 -4.11 -3.37 0.89
N SER A 115 -4.72 -4.33 1.58
CA SER A 115 -4.11 -5.66 1.78
C SER A 115 -3.86 -6.45 0.48
N LYS A 116 -4.48 -6.04 -0.63
CA LYS A 116 -4.34 -6.63 -1.95
C LYS A 116 -3.66 -5.71 -2.96
N ALA A 117 -3.23 -4.52 -2.54
CA ALA A 117 -2.66 -3.55 -3.44
C ALA A 117 -1.28 -4.02 -3.91
N ASP A 118 -1.05 -3.90 -5.21
CA ASP A 118 0.27 -4.08 -5.81
C ASP A 118 1.12 -2.81 -5.61
N LEU A 119 0.44 -1.65 -5.61
CA LEU A 119 1.03 -0.33 -5.47
C LEU A 119 0.18 0.54 -4.53
N MET A 120 0.79 1.09 -3.49
CA MET A 120 0.22 2.15 -2.66
C MET A 120 0.98 3.45 -2.94
N LEU A 121 0.29 4.43 -3.49
CA LEU A 121 0.87 5.73 -3.82
C LEU A 121 0.63 6.71 -2.67
N VAL A 122 1.72 7.27 -2.15
CA VAL A 122 1.74 8.20 -1.02
C VAL A 122 2.33 9.54 -1.45
N SER A 123 1.96 10.62 -0.75
CA SER A 123 2.55 11.94 -0.99
C SER A 123 3.97 11.98 -0.43
N GLY A 124 4.16 11.55 0.81
CA GLY A 124 5.44 11.59 1.52
C GLY A 124 5.71 12.96 2.15
N VAL A 125 6.97 13.20 2.55
CA VAL A 125 7.39 14.36 3.36
C VAL A 125 6.64 14.39 4.70
N ASP A 126 6.37 13.22 5.28
CA ASP A 126 5.59 13.05 6.52
C ASP A 126 4.11 13.49 6.46
N LEU A 127 3.51 13.65 5.27
CA LEU A 127 2.11 14.04 5.16
C LEU A 127 1.15 13.05 5.83
N GLU A 128 1.34 11.75 5.67
CA GLU A 128 0.32 10.74 6.01
C GLU A 128 0.68 9.95 7.28
N HIS A 129 0.32 10.46 8.46
CA HIS A 129 0.68 9.85 9.75
C HIS A 129 0.04 8.48 9.99
N PHE A 130 -1.07 8.18 9.31
CA PHE A 130 -1.79 6.92 9.43
C PHE A 130 -1.12 5.74 8.70
N LEU A 131 -0.05 5.97 7.92
CA LEU A 131 0.53 4.94 7.04
C LEU A 131 1.06 3.71 7.76
N ASP A 132 1.78 3.88 8.87
CA ASP A 132 2.39 2.76 9.59
C ASP A 132 1.30 1.82 10.15
N GLN A 133 0.28 2.39 10.78
CA GLN A 133 -0.87 1.64 11.28
C GLN A 133 -1.65 0.99 10.13
N ALA A 134 -1.84 1.70 9.02
CA ALA A 134 -2.54 1.19 7.85
C ALA A 134 -1.83 -0.02 7.25
N VAL A 135 -0.50 0.05 7.10
CA VAL A 135 0.31 -1.04 6.54
C VAL A 135 0.34 -2.23 7.49
N GLU A 136 0.53 -2.01 8.79
CA GLU A 136 0.53 -3.07 9.80
C GLU A 136 -0.82 -3.79 9.85
N ALA A 137 -1.92 -3.04 9.98
CA ALA A 137 -3.26 -3.61 10.14
C ALA A 137 -3.74 -4.38 8.89
N THR A 138 -3.31 -3.95 7.70
CA THR A 138 -3.72 -4.58 6.43
C THR A 138 -2.76 -5.68 5.98
N GLY A 139 -1.54 -5.73 6.53
CA GLY A 139 -0.50 -6.64 6.09
C GLY A 139 -0.06 -6.39 4.65
N PHE A 140 -0.01 -5.13 4.23
CA PHE A 140 0.41 -4.72 2.88
C PHE A 140 1.83 -5.23 2.56
N LYS A 141 2.02 -5.75 1.35
CA LYS A 141 3.29 -6.34 0.86
C LYS A 141 3.71 -5.85 -0.53
N GLY A 142 2.97 -4.90 -1.08
CA GLY A 142 3.23 -4.36 -2.41
C GLY A 142 4.40 -3.38 -2.44
N THR A 143 4.33 -2.43 -3.36
CA THR A 143 5.27 -1.31 -3.45
C THR A 143 4.60 -0.04 -2.94
N MET A 144 5.23 0.65 -2.00
CA MET A 144 4.88 2.01 -1.62
C MET A 144 5.59 2.98 -2.58
N GLY A 145 4.85 3.56 -3.51
CA GLY A 145 5.33 4.57 -4.44
C GLY A 145 5.24 5.95 -3.82
N VAL A 146 6.39 6.52 -3.45
CA VAL A 146 6.52 7.83 -2.82
C VAL A 146 6.57 8.89 -3.89
N THR A 147 5.43 9.54 -4.16
CA THR A 147 5.29 10.41 -5.33
C THR A 147 6.19 11.64 -5.25
N SER A 148 6.51 12.13 -4.06
CA SER A 148 7.48 13.21 -3.85
C SER A 148 8.94 12.80 -4.06
N GLY A 149 9.25 11.50 -4.01
CA GLY A 149 10.62 10.97 -3.93
C GLY A 149 11.29 11.15 -2.57
N ILE A 150 10.56 11.59 -1.54
CA ILE A 150 11.02 11.76 -0.15
C ILE A 150 9.92 11.21 0.77
N LEU A 151 10.17 10.08 1.46
CA LEU A 151 9.12 9.50 2.30
C LEU A 151 8.93 10.29 3.59
N THR A 152 10.04 10.55 4.30
CA THR A 152 10.06 11.25 5.58
C THR A 152 11.05 12.40 5.58
N ALA A 153 10.85 13.41 6.44
CA ALA A 153 11.78 14.52 6.63
C ALA A 153 13.17 14.04 7.05
N ASP A 154 13.25 12.97 7.84
CA ASP A 154 14.52 12.40 8.28
C ASP A 154 15.34 11.85 7.10
N GLU A 155 14.69 11.44 6.01
CA GLU A 155 15.38 11.02 4.79
C GLU A 155 16.21 12.15 4.17
N ILE A 156 15.78 13.41 4.33
CA ILE A 156 16.52 14.57 3.83
C ILE A 156 17.84 14.74 4.58
N LYS A 157 17.86 14.42 5.88
CA LYS A 157 19.04 14.53 6.75
C LYS A 157 19.98 13.33 6.59
N ASP A 158 19.44 12.11 6.65
CA ASP A 158 20.21 10.87 6.54
C ASP A 158 19.48 9.81 5.71
N PRO A 159 19.61 9.85 4.38
CA PRO A 159 18.95 8.88 3.51
C PRO A 159 19.47 7.45 3.68
N LYS A 160 20.72 7.27 4.15
CA LYS A 160 21.31 5.94 4.34
C LYS A 160 20.73 5.25 5.57
N ALA A 161 20.52 5.99 6.65
CA ALA A 161 19.89 5.46 7.85
C ALA A 161 18.45 5.02 7.57
N GLN A 162 17.67 5.82 6.83
CA GLN A 162 16.29 5.43 6.48
C GLN A 162 16.26 4.21 5.55
N ALA A 163 17.10 4.18 4.51
CA ALA A 163 17.21 3.01 3.63
C ALA A 163 17.65 1.72 4.37
N ALA A 164 18.39 1.84 5.49
CA ALA A 164 18.76 0.70 6.31
C ALA A 164 17.56 0.14 7.10
N LYS A 165 16.68 1.01 7.62
CA LYS A 165 15.44 0.60 8.31
C LYS A 165 14.49 -0.13 7.36
N GLU A 166 14.46 0.28 6.09
CA GLU A 166 13.56 -0.28 5.07
C GLU A 166 13.87 -1.72 4.67
N LYS A 167 15.10 -2.21 4.90
CA LYS A 167 15.52 -3.57 4.51
C LYS A 167 14.69 -4.68 5.14
N ASN A 168 14.08 -4.40 6.29
CA ASN A 168 13.30 -5.38 7.06
C ASN A 168 11.79 -5.20 6.88
N LEU A 169 11.34 -4.26 6.03
CA LEU A 169 9.93 -4.05 5.78
C LEU A 169 9.34 -5.19 4.94
N PRO A 170 8.07 -5.58 5.17
CA PRO A 170 7.39 -6.60 4.38
C PRO A 170 6.94 -6.12 2.99
N TYR A 171 7.24 -4.87 2.65
CA TYR A 171 6.90 -4.18 1.40
C TYR A 171 8.10 -3.40 0.86
N LYS A 172 8.04 -2.96 -0.39
CA LYS A 172 9.10 -2.16 -1.02
C LYS A 172 8.78 -0.67 -0.94
N VAL A 173 9.79 0.18 -0.80
CA VAL A 173 9.65 1.64 -0.96
C VAL A 173 10.31 2.05 -2.26
N ASP A 174 9.53 2.60 -3.19
CA ASP A 174 10.02 3.17 -4.45
C ASP A 174 9.86 4.69 -4.42
N ARG A 175 10.94 5.41 -4.68
CA ARG A 175 11.02 6.89 -4.65
C ARG A 175 10.97 7.51 -6.05
N GLY A 176 10.77 6.70 -7.07
CA GLY A 176 10.66 7.14 -8.44
C GLY A 176 11.99 7.64 -8.98
N ILE A 177 11.90 8.59 -9.92
CA ILE A 177 13.03 9.03 -10.75
C ILE A 177 13.43 10.49 -10.52
N ALA A 178 12.72 11.19 -9.65
CA ALA A 178 12.99 12.58 -9.29
C ALA A 178 12.52 12.87 -7.86
N LYS A 179 13.08 13.91 -7.24
CA LYS A 179 12.71 14.36 -5.90
C LYS A 179 12.20 15.79 -5.93
N VAL A 180 11.14 16.06 -5.18
CA VAL A 180 10.58 17.40 -4.99
C VAL A 180 11.53 18.29 -4.19
N HIS A 181 11.26 19.60 -4.21
CA HIS A 181 11.79 20.51 -3.22
C HIS A 181 10.76 20.69 -2.10
N ALA A 182 11.10 20.23 -0.88
CA ALA A 182 10.31 20.47 0.31
C ALA A 182 10.89 21.67 1.07
N GLU A 183 10.04 22.67 1.33
CA GLU A 183 10.41 23.86 2.10
C GLU A 183 10.44 23.52 3.59
N LYS A 184 11.17 24.30 4.38
CA LYS A 184 11.09 24.16 5.85
C LYS A 184 9.70 24.55 6.34
N TRP A 185 9.23 23.89 7.38
CA TRP A 185 7.97 24.26 8.01
C TRP A 185 8.04 25.71 8.50
N PRO A 186 7.11 26.60 8.07
CA PRO A 186 7.23 28.03 8.33
C PRO A 186 6.67 28.44 9.70
N PHE A 187 5.96 27.53 10.39
CA PHE A 187 5.28 27.84 11.64
C PHE A 187 6.11 27.39 12.85
N PRO A 188 6.10 28.16 13.95
CA PRO A 188 6.71 27.74 15.21
C PRO A 188 5.95 26.56 15.84
N PRO A 189 6.51 25.90 16.86
CA PRO A 189 5.77 24.96 17.70
C PRO A 189 4.47 25.57 18.24
N GLU A 190 3.44 24.73 18.38
CA GLU A 190 2.20 25.13 19.05
C GLU A 190 2.43 25.41 20.55
N GLU A 191 1.48 26.09 21.18
CA GLU A 191 1.58 26.39 22.61
C GLU A 191 1.62 25.11 23.45
N GLY A 192 2.72 24.91 24.19
CA GLY A 192 2.95 23.72 24.99
C GLY A 192 3.84 22.68 24.30
N GLU A 193 4.10 22.82 23.01
CA GLU A 193 4.99 21.94 22.24
C GLU A 193 6.42 22.51 22.16
N LYS A 194 7.40 21.60 22.10
CA LYS A 194 8.83 21.97 22.02
C LYS A 194 9.34 22.05 20.58
N GLU A 195 8.73 21.29 19.69
CA GLU A 195 9.14 21.14 18.30
C GLU A 195 7.98 21.51 17.38
N PRO A 196 8.27 22.02 16.16
CA PRO A 196 7.23 22.28 15.19
C PRO A 196 6.52 20.99 14.78
N GLU A 197 5.27 21.11 14.35
CA GLU A 197 4.46 19.98 13.86
C GLU A 197 5.19 19.19 12.76
N PHE A 198 5.86 19.90 11.85
CA PHE A 198 6.70 19.30 10.81
C PHE A 198 8.10 19.90 10.78
N GLN A 199 9.06 19.11 10.29
CA GLN A 199 10.39 19.62 9.97
C GLN A 199 10.43 20.30 8.59
N TYR A 200 9.66 19.77 7.64
CA TYR A 200 9.49 20.27 6.27
C TYR A 200 8.01 20.30 5.92
N ASP A 201 7.60 21.21 5.05
CA ASP A 201 6.20 21.36 4.66
C ASP A 201 5.75 20.20 3.75
N PRO A 202 4.81 19.35 4.20
CA PRO A 202 4.30 18.23 3.41
C PRO A 202 3.36 18.66 2.28
N HIS A 203 2.91 19.92 2.25
CA HIS A 203 1.92 20.44 1.30
C HIS A 203 2.53 20.74 -0.08
N ILE A 204 3.41 19.85 -0.54
CA ILE A 204 4.25 20.00 -1.73
C ILE A 204 3.46 20.19 -3.03
N TRP A 205 2.21 19.73 -3.10
CA TRP A 205 1.35 19.83 -4.29
C TRP A 205 0.91 21.26 -4.59
N THR A 206 1.03 22.18 -3.62
CA THR A 206 0.74 23.60 -3.81
C THR A 206 1.73 24.27 -4.78
N SER A 207 2.88 23.65 -5.03
CA SER A 207 3.83 24.03 -6.08
C SER A 207 3.62 23.20 -7.34
N THR A 208 3.31 23.85 -8.46
CA THR A 208 3.13 23.18 -9.76
C THR A 208 4.40 22.44 -10.21
N LYS A 209 5.59 22.94 -9.86
CA LYS A 209 6.87 22.27 -10.14
C LYS A 209 6.97 20.92 -9.43
N ASN A 210 6.57 20.88 -8.16
CA ASN A 210 6.55 19.64 -7.38
C ASN A 210 5.46 18.68 -7.86
N THR A 211 4.30 19.21 -8.27
CA THR A 211 3.24 18.40 -8.89
C THR A 211 3.69 17.72 -10.18
N MET A 212 4.48 18.39 -11.04
CA MET A 212 5.09 17.76 -12.22
C MET A 212 6.00 16.58 -11.84
N ILE A 213 6.76 16.70 -10.75
CA ILE A 213 7.61 15.62 -10.24
C ILE A 213 6.77 14.46 -9.73
N GLN A 214 5.70 14.72 -8.97
CA GLN A 214 4.77 13.69 -8.50
C GLN A 214 4.16 12.91 -9.66
N VAL A 215 3.65 13.60 -10.68
CA VAL A 215 3.10 12.97 -11.89
C VAL A 215 4.15 12.14 -12.62
N LYS A 216 5.38 12.67 -12.75
CA LYS A 216 6.50 11.95 -13.39
C LYS A 216 6.89 10.68 -12.64
N ASN A 217 6.91 10.72 -11.31
CA ASN A 217 7.19 9.54 -10.50
C ASN A 217 6.06 8.51 -10.59
N ILE A 218 4.80 8.94 -10.56
CA ILE A 218 3.65 8.04 -10.75
C ILE A 218 3.73 7.30 -12.09
N GLY A 219 4.13 7.98 -13.16
CA GLY A 219 4.30 7.34 -14.48
C GLY A 219 5.51 6.40 -14.59
N ALA A 220 6.41 6.41 -13.62
CA ALA A 220 7.62 5.57 -13.61
C ALA A 220 7.49 4.31 -12.75
N PHE A 221 6.53 4.28 -11.81
CA PHE A 221 6.17 3.11 -11.01
C PHE A 221 5.43 2.06 -11.86
#